data_AF-A0A7S2I0F9-F1
#
_entry.id   AF-A0A7S2I0F9-F1
#
_cell.length_a   1.000
_cell.length_b   1.000
_cell.length_c   1.000
_cell.angle_alpha   90.00
_cell.angle_beta   90.00
_cell.angle_gamma   90.00
#
_symmetry.space_group_name_H-M   'P 1'
#
loop_
_entity.id
_entity.type
_entity.pdbx_description
1 polymer ?
#
loop_
_entity_poly.entity_id
_entity_poly.type
_entity_poly.pdbx_seq_one_letter_code
_entity_poly.pdbx_strand_id
1 'polypeptide(L)'
;WEFNSSSQLWNFMPMDAGNGTLIFQDQIGGVYRLRSRDGQLLWHSGVKGAWTESFTDGLANVADGLVYAVHSEGPTIHANQHADIRAYDLETGRQVWKHEFPVPANSQPAIANLGKGSGLSERL
;
A
#
# COMPACT_ATOMS: atom_id res chain seq x y z
N TRP A 1 12.95 15.04 11.63
CA TRP A 1 12.57 14.02 12.63
C TRP A 1 13.00 12.66 12.09
N GLU A 2 13.08 11.66 12.96
CA GLU A 2 13.41 10.29 12.59
C GLU A 2 12.23 9.38 12.94
N PHE A 3 12.01 8.33 12.14
CA PHE A 3 10.96 7.34 12.37
C PHE A 3 11.51 5.95 12.03
N ASN A 4 11.27 5.00 12.93
CA ASN A 4 11.64 3.60 12.73
C ASN A 4 10.38 2.81 12.35
N SER A 5 10.30 2.35 11.10
CA SER A 5 9.23 1.47 10.64
C SER A 5 9.32 0.09 11.29
N SER A 6 8.21 -0.64 11.33
CA SER A 6 8.16 -1.98 11.92
C SER A 6 8.85 -3.04 11.05
N SER A 7 8.98 -2.79 9.76
CA SER A 7 9.73 -3.61 8.82
C SER A 7 10.68 -2.76 7.98
N GLN A 8 11.57 -3.42 7.25
CA GLN A 8 12.50 -2.78 6.33
C GLN A 8 11.75 -2.02 5.24
N LEU A 9 12.24 -0.81 4.93
CA LEU A 9 11.81 -0.07 3.77
C LEU A 9 12.57 -0.59 2.55
N TRP A 10 11.83 -0.88 1.49
CA TRP A 10 12.35 -1.30 0.19
C TRP A 10 11.66 -0.45 -0.87
N ASN A 11 12.42 0.13 -1.81
CA ASN A 11 11.94 1.15 -2.75
C ASN A 11 11.19 2.30 -2.05
N PHE A 12 11.88 3.14 -1.28
CA PHE A 12 11.19 4.19 -0.51
C PHE A 12 10.73 5.38 -1.39
N MET A 13 9.42 5.56 -1.50
CA MET A 13 8.80 6.72 -2.13
C MET A 13 7.52 7.12 -1.37
N PRO A 14 7.59 8.06 -0.43
CA PRO A 14 6.41 8.51 0.29
C PRO A 14 5.52 9.39 -0.61
N MET A 15 4.21 9.23 -0.48
CA MET A 15 3.19 10.03 -1.15
C MET A 15 2.74 11.17 -0.24
N ASP A 16 2.59 12.37 -0.80
CA ASP A 16 1.85 13.44 -0.12
C ASP A 16 0.39 13.02 0.02
N ALA A 17 -0.11 13.03 1.25
CA ALA A 17 -1.48 12.69 1.57
C ALA A 17 -2.31 13.92 1.99
N GLY A 18 -1.78 15.12 1.73
CA GLY A 18 -2.40 16.38 2.10
C GLY A 18 -2.33 16.65 3.61
N ASN A 19 -2.74 17.86 4.01
CA ASN A 19 -2.81 18.29 5.40
C ASN A 19 -1.47 18.14 6.17
N GLY A 20 -0.35 18.22 5.46
CA GLY A 20 0.98 18.04 6.04
C GLY A 20 1.22 16.61 6.54
N THR A 21 0.65 15.61 5.86
CA THR A 21 0.84 14.19 6.15
C THR A 21 1.45 13.47 4.95
N LEU A 22 2.20 12.40 5.23
CA LEU A 22 2.79 11.54 4.22
C LEU A 22 2.36 10.10 4.43
N ILE A 23 2.24 9.36 3.34
CA ILE A 23 1.93 7.93 3.31
C ILE A 23 3.11 7.19 2.71
N PHE A 24 3.48 6.05 3.28
CA PHE A 24 4.41 5.12 2.63
C PHE A 24 4.12 3.67 3.04
N GLN A 25 4.77 2.76 2.34
CA GLN A 25 4.66 1.32 2.52
C GLN A 25 6.05 0.73 2.85
N ASP A 26 6.10 -0.27 3.71
CA ASP A 26 7.28 -1.09 3.95
C ASP A 26 7.29 -2.35 3.08
N GLN A 27 8.41 -3.10 3.07
CA GLN A 27 8.62 -4.21 2.15
C GLN A 27 7.63 -5.37 2.31
N ILE A 28 6.91 -5.46 3.44
CA ILE A 28 5.96 -6.55 3.67
C ILE A 28 4.52 -6.14 3.37
N GLY A 29 4.28 -4.86 3.04
CA GLY A 29 2.94 -4.32 2.85
C GLY A 29 2.35 -3.65 4.09
N GLY A 30 3.16 -3.31 5.09
CA GLY A 30 2.77 -2.40 6.16
C GLY A 30 2.66 -0.98 5.63
N VAL A 31 1.57 -0.28 5.94
CA VAL A 31 1.26 1.06 5.43
C VAL A 31 1.20 2.05 6.57
N TYR A 32 1.88 3.19 6.43
CA TYR A 32 2.08 4.17 7.49
C TYR A 32 1.59 5.53 7.03
N ARG A 33 0.88 6.25 7.91
CA ARG A 33 0.63 7.68 7.78
C ARG A 33 1.33 8.44 8.88
N LEU A 34 2.19 9.38 8.50
CA LEU A 34 2.91 10.25 9.43
C LEU A 34 2.52 11.70 9.21
N ARG A 35 2.62 12.51 10.27
CA ARG A 35 2.67 13.96 10.12
C ARG A 35 4.06 14.39 9.66
N SER A 36 4.15 15.08 8.53
CA SER A 36 5.40 15.45 7.88
C SER A 36 6.24 16.46 8.68
N ARG A 37 5.63 17.22 9.60
CA ARG A 37 6.35 18.24 10.40
C ARG A 37 7.27 17.63 11.45
N ASP A 38 6.83 16.56 12.11
CA ASP A 38 7.50 16.02 13.30
C ASP A 38 7.56 14.49 13.35
N GLY A 39 7.06 13.79 12.34
CA GLY A 39 7.16 12.33 12.24
C GLY A 39 6.18 11.59 13.11
N GLN A 40 5.19 12.29 13.71
CA GLN A 40 4.18 11.62 14.50
C GLN A 40 3.44 10.59 13.65
N LEU A 41 3.48 9.33 14.08
CA LEU A 41 2.66 8.27 13.55
C LEU A 41 1.18 8.56 13.85
N LEU A 42 0.40 8.72 12.79
CA LEU A 42 -1.05 8.88 12.90
C LEU A 42 -1.74 7.52 12.90
N TRP A 43 -1.33 6.63 11.99
CA TRP A 43 -1.76 5.24 11.98
C TRP A 43 -0.78 4.34 11.22
N HIS A 44 -0.85 3.04 11.53
CA HIS A 44 -0.13 1.96 10.85
C HIS A 44 -1.10 0.78 10.63
N SER A 45 -1.26 0.39 9.38
CA SER A 45 -2.14 -0.68 8.90
C SER A 45 -1.38 -1.59 7.93
N GLY A 46 -2.07 -2.47 7.21
CA GLY A 46 -1.41 -3.35 6.25
C GLY A 46 -1.06 -4.71 6.82
N VAL A 47 -0.13 -5.37 6.15
CA VAL A 47 0.41 -6.66 6.57
C VAL A 47 1.24 -6.48 7.84
N LYS A 48 1.11 -7.44 8.74
CA LYS A 48 1.94 -7.57 9.93
C LYS A 48 2.57 -8.95 9.89
N GLY A 49 3.77 -9.10 10.42
CA GLY A 49 4.44 -10.39 10.47
C GLY A 49 5.92 -10.28 10.13
N ALA A 50 6.49 -11.41 9.75
CA ALA A 50 7.89 -11.49 9.36
C ALA A 50 8.06 -11.17 7.87
N TRP A 51 9.23 -10.66 7.50
CA TRP A 51 9.59 -10.44 6.09
C TRP A 51 9.61 -11.71 5.25
N THR A 52 9.60 -12.88 5.89
CA THR A 52 9.51 -14.18 5.22
C THR A 52 8.11 -14.53 4.74
N GLU A 53 7.08 -13.77 5.13
CA GLU A 53 5.67 -14.09 4.88
C GLU A 53 5.04 -13.26 3.78
N SER A 54 5.62 -12.10 3.45
CA SER A 54 5.08 -11.18 2.46
C SER A 54 6.18 -10.31 1.88
N PHE A 55 6.04 -9.95 0.60
CA PHE A 55 6.98 -9.12 -0.11
C PHE A 55 6.27 -8.22 -1.13
N THR A 56 6.82 -7.02 -1.30
CA THR A 56 6.41 -6.07 -2.34
C THR A 56 7.53 -5.08 -2.65
N ASP A 57 7.79 -4.88 -3.94
CA ASP A 57 8.45 -3.69 -4.48
C ASP A 57 7.45 -2.55 -4.71
N GLY A 58 6.15 -2.82 -4.48
CA GLY A 58 5.04 -1.91 -4.68
C GLY A 58 4.96 -0.83 -3.60
N LEU A 59 4.49 0.33 -4.02
CA LEU A 59 4.39 1.53 -3.20
C LEU A 59 2.92 1.77 -2.88
N ALA A 60 2.65 2.43 -1.76
CA ALA A 60 1.31 2.93 -1.50
C ALA A 60 0.94 4.02 -2.51
N ASN A 61 -0.34 4.12 -2.86
CA ASN A 61 -0.87 5.20 -3.68
C ASN A 61 -2.12 5.79 -3.00
N VAL A 62 -2.44 7.06 -3.25
CA VAL A 62 -3.50 7.77 -2.55
C VAL A 62 -4.44 8.41 -3.56
N ALA A 63 -5.74 8.14 -3.45
CA ALA A 63 -6.78 8.80 -4.24
C ALA A 63 -8.14 8.73 -3.54
N ASP A 64 -8.96 9.75 -3.70
CA ASP A 64 -10.36 9.78 -3.24
C ASP A 64 -10.57 9.38 -1.77
N GLY A 65 -9.65 9.81 -0.89
CA GLY A 65 -9.70 9.50 0.54
C GLY A 65 -9.30 8.06 0.89
N LEU A 66 -8.75 7.31 -0.06
CA LEU A 66 -8.28 5.94 0.13
C LEU A 66 -6.77 5.83 -0.14
N VAL A 67 -6.15 4.92 0.59
CA VAL A 67 -4.76 4.48 0.41
C VAL A 67 -4.77 3.06 -0.12
N TYR A 68 -4.10 2.83 -1.23
CA TYR A 68 -4.04 1.55 -1.93
C TYR A 68 -2.65 0.95 -1.77
N ALA A 69 -2.56 -0.31 -1.38
CA ALA A 69 -1.31 -1.03 -1.22
C ALA A 69 -1.43 -2.46 -1.74
N VAL A 70 -0.34 -2.99 -2.28
CA VAL A 70 -0.25 -4.37 -2.79
C VAL A 70 0.89 -5.13 -2.13
N HIS A 71 0.71 -6.44 -2.00
CA HIS A 71 1.78 -7.35 -1.64
C HIS A 71 1.49 -8.76 -2.14
N SER A 72 2.55 -9.55 -2.28
CA SER A 72 2.50 -10.97 -2.62
C SER A 72 2.92 -11.82 -1.43
N GLU A 73 2.40 -13.03 -1.33
CA GLU A 73 2.77 -13.98 -0.28
C GLU A 73 4.22 -14.48 -0.44
N GLY A 74 4.92 -14.61 0.69
CA GLY A 74 6.29 -15.11 0.76
C GLY A 74 7.37 -14.02 0.68
N PRO A 75 8.65 -14.40 0.81
CA PRO A 75 9.75 -13.45 0.97
C PRO A 75 10.20 -12.74 -0.31
N THR A 76 9.82 -13.28 -1.48
CA THR A 76 10.22 -12.76 -2.80
C THR A 76 9.14 -13.08 -3.83
N ILE A 77 9.22 -12.47 -5.02
CA ILE A 77 8.26 -12.70 -6.10
C ILE A 77 8.61 -13.92 -6.95
N HIS A 78 7.63 -14.81 -7.12
CA HIS A 78 7.67 -16.02 -7.92
C HIS A 78 6.36 -16.19 -8.71
N ALA A 79 6.41 -16.96 -9.80
CA ALA A 79 5.22 -17.34 -10.53
C ALA A 79 4.24 -18.12 -9.63
N ASN A 80 2.93 -17.92 -9.85
CA ASN A 80 1.83 -18.59 -9.12
C ASN A 80 1.78 -18.32 -7.61
N GLN A 81 2.30 -17.18 -7.15
CA GLN A 81 2.03 -16.69 -5.81
C GLN A 81 0.70 -15.96 -5.75
N HIS A 82 0.01 -16.09 -4.61
CA HIS A 82 -1.13 -15.25 -4.32
C HIS A 82 -0.67 -13.86 -3.94
N ALA A 83 -1.48 -12.87 -4.28
CA ALA A 83 -1.28 -11.49 -3.88
C ALA A 83 -2.63 -10.86 -3.54
N ASP A 84 -2.57 -9.70 -2.89
CA ASP A 84 -3.76 -8.89 -2.73
C ASP A 84 -3.48 -7.41 -2.91
N ILE A 85 -4.56 -6.69 -3.27
CA ILE A 85 -4.66 -5.25 -3.18
C ILE A 85 -5.65 -4.90 -2.07
N ARG A 86 -5.27 -3.95 -1.22
CA ARG A 86 -6.09 -3.47 -0.12
C ARG A 86 -6.27 -1.97 -0.23
N ALA A 87 -7.45 -1.50 0.12
CA ALA A 87 -7.72 -0.09 0.33
C ALA A 87 -7.96 0.21 1.80
N TYR A 88 -7.36 1.30 2.27
CA TYR A 88 -7.50 1.82 3.62
C TYR A 88 -8.10 3.21 3.57
N ASP A 89 -8.99 3.50 4.52
CA ASP A 89 -9.48 4.85 4.76
C ASP A 89 -8.29 5.75 5.14
N LEU A 90 -8.09 6.85 4.41
CA LEU A 90 -6.90 7.68 4.57
C LEU A 90 -6.82 8.31 5.97
N GLU A 91 -7.96 8.63 6.58
CA GLU A 91 -7.98 9.31 7.86
C GLU A 91 -7.74 8.36 9.03
N THR A 92 -8.37 7.20 9.00
CA THR A 92 -8.39 6.24 10.11
C THR A 92 -7.42 5.07 9.94
N GLY A 93 -6.93 4.82 8.72
CA GLY A 93 -6.15 3.64 8.38
C GLY A 93 -6.96 2.35 8.36
N ARG A 94 -8.28 2.39 8.58
CA ARG A 94 -9.12 1.18 8.61
C ARG A 94 -9.21 0.59 7.20
N GLN A 95 -9.00 -0.72 7.07
CA GLN A 95 -9.22 -1.40 5.79
C GLN A 95 -10.69 -1.26 5.36
N VAL A 96 -10.91 -0.75 4.15
CA VAL A 96 -12.23 -0.58 3.55
C VAL A 96 -12.61 -1.81 2.75
N TRP A 97 -11.66 -2.33 1.95
CA TRP A 97 -11.84 -3.55 1.19
C TRP A 97 -10.48 -4.22 0.90
N LYS A 98 -10.56 -5.47 0.44
CA LYS A 98 -9.43 -6.28 -0.03
C LYS A 98 -9.88 -7.06 -1.27
N HIS A 99 -9.00 -7.20 -2.25
CA HIS A 99 -9.19 -8.08 -3.39
C HIS A 99 -7.96 -8.98 -3.57
N GLU A 100 -8.18 -10.28 -3.75
CA GLU A 100 -7.13 -11.29 -3.87
C GLU A 100 -6.95 -11.71 -5.32
N PHE A 101 -5.71 -11.98 -5.69
CA PHE A 101 -5.32 -12.46 -7.01
C PHE A 101 -4.58 -13.78 -6.88
N PRO A 102 -4.80 -14.74 -7.80
CA PRO A 102 -4.03 -15.99 -7.85
C PRO A 102 -2.65 -15.80 -8.53
N VAL A 103 -2.21 -14.55 -8.69
CA VAL A 103 -0.96 -14.17 -9.35
C VAL A 103 -0.28 -13.06 -8.55
N PRO A 104 1.06 -12.97 -8.57
CA PRO A 104 1.78 -11.98 -7.79
C PRO A 104 1.46 -10.55 -8.23
N ALA A 105 1.43 -9.63 -7.26
CA ALA A 105 1.34 -8.19 -7.46
C ALA A 105 2.50 -7.51 -6.72
N ASN A 106 3.30 -6.74 -7.46
CA ASN A 106 4.60 -6.25 -6.97
C ASN A 106 4.88 -4.78 -7.32
N SER A 107 3.92 -4.04 -7.88
CA SER A 107 4.14 -2.68 -8.35
C SER A 107 3.12 -1.72 -7.75
N GLN A 108 3.48 -0.44 -7.67
CA GLN A 108 2.57 0.59 -7.19
C GLN A 108 1.21 0.52 -7.91
N PRO A 109 0.06 0.52 -7.19
CA PRO A 109 -1.25 0.53 -7.82
C PRO A 109 -1.42 1.72 -8.77
N ALA A 110 -1.90 1.43 -9.98
CA ALA A 110 -2.32 2.46 -10.92
C ALA A 110 -3.77 2.84 -10.63
N ILE A 111 -4.03 4.15 -10.49
CA ILE A 111 -5.36 4.68 -10.22
C ILE A 111 -5.77 5.55 -11.41
N ALA A 112 -6.94 5.26 -11.98
CA ALA A 112 -7.48 6.01 -13.09
C ALA A 112 -8.98 6.21 -12.92
N ASN A 113 -9.43 7.45 -13.13
CA ASN A 113 -10.84 7.74 -13.31
C ASN A 113 -11.24 7.36 -14.73
N LEU A 114 -11.98 6.27 -14.85
CA LEU A 114 -12.49 5.83 -16.14
C LEU A 114 -13.69 6.69 -16.50
N GLY A 115 -13.54 7.50 -17.56
CA GLY A 115 -14.69 8.14 -18.19
C GLY A 115 -15.72 7.09 -18.62
N LYS A 116 -16.94 7.52 -18.94
CA LYS A 116 -17.96 6.63 -19.54
C LYS A 116 -17.50 6.19 -20.94
N GLY A 117 -16.66 5.17 -21.02
CA GLY A 117 -16.13 4.62 -22.26
C GLY A 117 -16.04 3.10 -22.17
N SER A 118 -16.27 2.42 -23.30
CA SER A 118 -16.34 0.96 -23.42
C SER A 118 -14.98 0.26 -23.46
N GLY A 119 -13.93 0.86 -22.87
CA GLY A 119 -12.60 0.26 -22.82
C GLY A 119 -12.50 -0.84 -21.76
N LEU A 120 -11.50 -1.71 -21.90
CA LEU A 120 -11.15 -2.72 -20.90
C LEU A 120 -10.73 -2.04 -19.60
N SER A 121 -11.69 -1.88 -18.71
CA SER A 121 -11.47 -1.61 -17.31
C SER A 121 -12.09 -2.72 -16.50
N GLU A 122 -11.29 -3.40 -15.69
CA GLU A 122 -11.88 -4.18 -14.60
C GLU A 122 -12.41 -3.19 -13.57
N ARG A 123 -13.73 -3.26 -13.34
CA ARG A 123 -14.33 -2.66 -12.14
C ARG A 123 -14.04 -3.65 -11.02
N LEU A 124 -13.02 -3.35 -10.22
CA LEU A 124 -12.73 -4.02 -8.95
C LEU A 124 -13.88 -3.83 -7.96
#